data_AF-A0A534V4G2-F1
#
_entry.id   AF-A0A534V4G2-F1
#
_cell.length_a   1.000
_cell.length_b   1.000
_cell.length_c   1.000
_cell.angle_alpha   90.00
_cell.angle_beta   90.00
_cell.angle_gamma   90.00
#
_symmetry.space_group_name_H-M   'P 1'
#
loop_
_entity.id
_entity.type
_entity.pdbx_description
1 polymer ?
#
loop_
_entity_poly.entity_id
_entity_poly.type
_entity_poly.pdbx_seq_one_letter_code
_entity_poly.pdbx_strand_id
1 'polypeptide(L)'
;MEWLDGDISTRWSAYGEGEWIQWDLGQAVPLSSVKIAFYKGYGRVASFDLLVSDGSGDVARAFVGLHSSGKTSKLQTFNFGQQLSARYIQYVGHGNNINPWNSLTEFKAPPPSITATTVSSTTTTTLTGSATFPSQVLDLQNWKLTLPIDANGDGKADEIVQPQLASFILVPPFSVSDGGTGVVFWANCGGATTSGSVYPRSELREMNGGTVAAWGTADGHVHTMTLREAITHVPDVKREVVAGQIHDSRDDVIEIRYSQDYKVPGINYLFVEASESGTSRDLGALDDHYVLGMPFDLKIEAANGMITVWYNGLLKVSYPRTSTG
;
A
#
# COMPACT_ATOMS: atom_id res chain seq x y z
N MET A 1 -7.46 -19.42 -0.51
CA MET A 1 -6.43 -18.55 0.09
C MET A 1 -7.04 -18.02 1.40
N GLU A 2 -6.27 -18.03 2.47
CA GLU A 2 -6.65 -17.54 3.81
C GLU A 2 -6.33 -16.04 3.87
N TRP A 3 -7.32 -15.21 4.18
CA TRP A 3 -7.22 -13.75 4.05
C TRP A 3 -7.24 -13.01 5.40
N LEU A 4 -7.39 -13.77 6.47
CA LEU A 4 -6.93 -13.41 7.80
C LEU A 4 -6.01 -14.56 8.22
N ASP A 5 -4.95 -14.19 8.93
CA ASP A 5 -3.68 -14.87 9.21
C ASP A 5 -3.72 -16.33 9.74
N GLY A 6 -4.87 -17.01 9.75
CA GLY A 6 -5.03 -18.33 10.35
C GLY A 6 -5.13 -18.27 11.87
N ASP A 7 -5.01 -17.08 12.47
CA ASP A 7 -5.03 -16.85 13.90
C ASP A 7 -6.33 -16.18 14.34
N ILE A 8 -7.21 -16.98 14.94
CA ILE A 8 -8.48 -16.51 15.52
C ILE A 8 -8.32 -15.50 16.66
N SER A 9 -7.09 -15.22 17.11
CA SER A 9 -6.77 -14.21 18.12
C SER A 9 -6.72 -12.78 17.54
N THR A 10 -6.49 -12.64 16.24
CA THR A 10 -6.53 -11.34 15.55
C THR A 10 -7.92 -11.11 14.95
N ARG A 11 -8.22 -9.84 14.63
CA ARG A 11 -9.50 -9.46 14.04
C ARG A 11 -9.39 -8.15 13.29
N TRP A 12 -10.15 -8.04 12.21
CA TRP A 12 -10.62 -6.74 11.75
C TRP A 12 -11.77 -6.28 12.65
N SER A 13 -11.73 -5.04 13.11
CA SER A 13 -12.79 -4.42 13.90
C SER A 13 -13.03 -2.99 13.43
N ALA A 14 -14.30 -2.64 13.20
CA ALA A 14 -14.73 -1.28 12.90
C ALA A 14 -16.03 -0.96 13.66
N TYR A 15 -16.15 0.26 14.18
CA TYR A 15 -17.33 0.70 14.94
C TYR A 15 -18.23 1.54 14.06
N GLY A 16 -19.49 1.12 13.88
CA GLY A 16 -20.47 1.92 13.16
C GLY A 16 -21.27 1.14 12.12
N GLU A 17 -22.32 1.78 11.66
CA GLU A 17 -23.18 1.29 10.59
C GLU A 17 -22.51 1.54 9.23
N GLY A 18 -22.46 0.53 8.36
CA GLY A 18 -21.93 0.66 7.00
C GLY A 18 -20.40 0.56 6.90
N GLU A 19 -19.70 0.36 8.02
CA GLU A 19 -18.25 0.10 8.01
C GLU A 19 -17.94 -1.18 7.25
N TRP A 20 -16.88 -1.16 6.45
CA TRP A 20 -16.64 -2.23 5.49
C TRP A 20 -15.19 -2.68 5.42
N ILE A 21 -15.01 -3.91 4.93
CA ILE A 21 -13.72 -4.48 4.54
C ILE A 21 -13.92 -5.17 3.18
N GLN A 22 -12.94 -5.04 2.28
CA GLN A 22 -12.99 -5.65 0.96
C GLN A 22 -11.78 -6.55 0.73
N TRP A 23 -12.04 -7.74 0.19
CA TRP A 23 -11.03 -8.68 -0.29
C TRP A 23 -10.96 -8.65 -1.82
N ASP A 24 -9.77 -8.53 -2.39
CA ASP A 24 -9.48 -8.75 -3.82
C ASP A 24 -8.87 -10.15 -3.98
N LEU A 25 -9.52 -11.02 -4.73
CA LEU A 25 -9.05 -12.38 -5.03
C LEU A 25 -7.98 -12.43 -6.12
N GLY A 26 -7.55 -11.27 -6.62
CA GLY A 26 -6.54 -11.06 -7.66
C GLY A 26 -7.11 -11.16 -9.07
N GLN A 27 -7.99 -12.12 -9.31
CA GLN A 27 -8.72 -12.28 -10.58
C GLN A 27 -10.16 -12.70 -10.33
N ALA A 28 -11.01 -12.57 -11.36
CA ALA A 28 -12.37 -13.07 -11.30
C ALA A 28 -12.36 -14.61 -11.27
N VAL A 29 -12.86 -15.19 -10.18
CA VAL A 29 -12.94 -16.64 -9.97
C VAL A 29 -14.38 -17.10 -9.83
N PRO A 30 -14.71 -18.35 -10.21
CA PRO A 30 -16.01 -18.92 -9.91
C PRO A 30 -16.20 -19.04 -8.40
N LEU A 31 -17.23 -18.38 -7.87
CA LEU A 31 -17.49 -18.29 -6.44
C LEU A 31 -18.95 -18.64 -6.13
N SER A 32 -19.19 -19.68 -5.35
CA SER A 32 -20.54 -20.10 -4.92
C SER A 32 -20.83 -19.82 -3.45
N SER A 33 -19.78 -19.62 -2.65
CA SER A 33 -19.88 -19.32 -1.22
C SER A 33 -18.60 -18.70 -0.68
N VAL A 34 -18.71 -18.03 0.46
CA VAL A 34 -17.59 -17.60 1.30
C VAL A 34 -17.71 -18.21 2.69
N LYS A 35 -16.62 -18.20 3.46
CA LYS A 35 -16.64 -18.54 4.88
C LYS A 35 -16.14 -17.38 5.72
N ILE A 36 -16.85 -17.07 6.80
CA ILE A 36 -16.52 -15.96 7.70
C ILE A 36 -16.59 -16.45 9.14
N ALA A 37 -15.60 -16.10 9.97
CA ALA A 37 -15.69 -16.26 11.41
C ALA A 37 -15.73 -14.89 12.09
N PHE A 38 -16.51 -14.82 13.17
CA PHE A 38 -16.85 -13.56 13.83
C PHE A 38 -16.29 -13.54 15.24
N TYR A 39 -15.75 -12.40 15.65
CA TYR A 39 -15.29 -12.21 17.02
C TYR A 39 -16.47 -12.31 17.98
N LYS A 40 -16.34 -13.15 19.01
CA LYS A 40 -17.44 -13.51 19.92
C LYS A 40 -18.68 -14.08 19.19
N GLY A 41 -18.48 -14.79 18.08
CA GLY A 41 -19.55 -15.42 17.30
C GLY A 41 -20.34 -16.50 18.02
N TYR A 42 -19.88 -16.99 19.19
CA TYR A 42 -20.72 -17.66 20.18
C TYR A 42 -21.33 -16.64 21.13
N GLY A 43 -22.64 -16.40 21.02
CA GLY A 43 -23.39 -15.45 21.86
C GLY A 43 -23.60 -14.07 21.25
N ARG A 44 -22.97 -13.74 20.11
CA ARG A 44 -23.28 -12.53 19.32
C ARG A 44 -23.66 -12.88 17.89
N VAL A 45 -24.70 -12.22 17.39
CA VAL A 45 -25.16 -12.29 16.01
C VAL A 45 -24.75 -11.00 15.31
N ALA A 46 -23.73 -11.08 14.45
CA ALA A 46 -23.40 -10.01 13.50
C ALA A 46 -24.46 -9.91 12.39
N SER A 47 -24.76 -8.68 11.98
CA SER A 47 -25.64 -8.32 10.86
C SER A 47 -24.81 -7.63 9.79
N PHE A 48 -24.96 -8.00 8.51
CA PHE A 48 -24.11 -7.51 7.43
C PHE A 48 -24.68 -7.77 6.05
N ASP A 49 -24.10 -7.10 5.05
CA ASP A 49 -24.29 -7.36 3.64
C ASP A 49 -22.98 -7.86 3.01
N LEU A 50 -23.08 -8.59 1.89
CA LEU A 50 -21.94 -8.93 1.04
C LEU A 50 -22.14 -8.39 -0.37
N LEU A 51 -21.19 -7.61 -0.86
CA LEU A 51 -21.16 -7.14 -2.25
C LEU A 51 -20.09 -7.91 -3.01
N VAL A 52 -20.46 -8.45 -4.17
CA VAL A 52 -19.56 -9.27 -5.01
C VAL A 52 -19.47 -8.67 -6.41
N SER A 53 -18.26 -8.37 -6.86
CA SER A 53 -17.99 -7.85 -8.21
C SER A 53 -16.85 -8.65 -8.87
N ASP A 54 -16.87 -8.79 -10.18
CA ASP A 54 -15.79 -9.39 -10.97
C ASP A 54 -14.72 -8.37 -11.42
N GLY A 55 -14.92 -7.08 -11.10
CA GLY A 55 -14.00 -6.00 -11.46
C GLY A 55 -14.15 -5.47 -12.89
N SER A 56 -15.19 -5.87 -13.63
CA SER A 56 -15.48 -5.38 -14.99
C SER A 56 -15.92 -3.91 -15.05
N GLY A 57 -16.19 -3.29 -13.90
CA GLY A 57 -16.86 -1.99 -13.79
C GLY A 57 -18.39 -2.10 -13.66
N ASP A 58 -18.95 -3.30 -13.71
CA ASP A 58 -20.37 -3.54 -13.44
C ASP A 58 -20.74 -3.35 -11.96
N VAL A 59 -22.02 -3.04 -11.71
CA VAL A 59 -22.58 -2.89 -10.36
C VAL A 59 -22.42 -4.20 -9.58
N ALA A 60 -21.80 -4.13 -8.40
CA ALA A 60 -21.61 -5.28 -7.53
C ALA A 60 -22.96 -5.93 -7.17
N ARG A 61 -23.02 -7.27 -7.20
CA ARG A 61 -24.18 -8.03 -6.73
C ARG A 61 -24.22 -8.01 -5.22
N ALA A 62 -25.27 -7.43 -4.65
CA ALA A 62 -25.46 -7.34 -3.21
C ALA A 62 -26.29 -8.52 -2.67
N PHE A 63 -25.83 -9.11 -1.58
CA PHE A 63 -26.53 -10.08 -0.74
C PHE A 63 -26.81 -9.40 0.59
N VAL A 64 -28.06 -8.98 0.76
CA VAL A 64 -28.45 -8.06 1.84
C VAL A 64 -29.15 -8.78 3.00
N GLY A 65 -29.01 -8.25 4.21
CA GLY A 65 -29.69 -8.74 5.41
C GLY A 65 -29.16 -10.08 5.91
N LEU A 66 -27.86 -10.34 5.76
CA LEU A 66 -27.23 -11.56 6.26
C LEU A 66 -26.98 -11.48 7.77
N HIS A 67 -27.07 -12.62 8.42
CA HIS A 67 -26.78 -12.76 9.84
C HIS A 67 -25.85 -13.94 10.11
N SER A 68 -24.86 -13.73 10.98
CA SER A 68 -24.11 -14.85 11.55
C SER A 68 -25.00 -15.68 12.49
N SER A 69 -24.66 -16.94 12.71
CA SER A 69 -25.50 -17.86 13.51
C SER A 69 -25.59 -17.56 15.01
N GLY A 70 -24.62 -16.82 15.58
CA GLY A 70 -24.49 -16.64 17.03
C GLY A 70 -24.15 -17.89 17.83
N LYS A 71 -23.87 -19.02 17.17
CA LYS A 71 -23.66 -20.35 17.80
C LYS A 71 -22.22 -20.85 17.71
N THR A 72 -21.32 -20.12 17.07
CA THR A 72 -19.94 -20.56 16.85
C THR A 72 -19.02 -19.38 16.54
N SER A 73 -17.82 -19.42 17.12
CA SER A 73 -16.71 -18.53 16.73
C SER A 73 -15.84 -19.14 15.61
N LYS A 74 -16.19 -20.32 15.09
CA LYS A 74 -15.54 -20.93 13.93
C LYS A 74 -16.15 -20.39 12.63
N LEU A 75 -15.47 -20.64 11.51
CA LEU A 75 -15.93 -20.31 10.16
C LEU A 75 -17.36 -20.81 9.88
N GLN A 76 -18.19 -19.92 9.34
CA GLN A 76 -19.55 -20.17 8.91
C GLN A 76 -19.64 -19.96 7.41
N THR A 77 -20.36 -20.83 6.70
CA THR A 77 -20.52 -20.74 5.24
C THR A 77 -21.73 -19.90 4.85
N PHE A 78 -21.53 -18.94 3.97
CA PHE A 78 -22.58 -18.11 3.37
C PHE A 78 -22.64 -18.43 1.87
N ASN A 79 -23.77 -19.01 1.43
CA ASN A 79 -23.97 -19.45 0.05
C ASN A 79 -24.67 -18.36 -0.77
N PHE A 80 -24.24 -18.17 -2.02
CA PHE A 80 -24.83 -17.19 -2.93
C PHE A 80 -26.01 -17.72 -3.74
N GLY A 81 -26.36 -19.02 -3.59
CA GLY A 81 -27.46 -19.68 -4.29
C GLY A 81 -27.20 -19.95 -5.78
N GLN A 82 -26.12 -19.41 -6.34
CA GLN A 82 -25.65 -19.59 -7.71
C GLN A 82 -24.12 -19.39 -7.76
N GLN A 83 -23.48 -19.85 -8.83
CA GLN A 83 -22.07 -19.56 -9.08
C GLN A 83 -21.95 -18.14 -9.66
N LEU A 84 -21.15 -17.31 -8.98
CA LEU A 84 -20.80 -15.96 -9.39
C LEU A 84 -19.42 -15.95 -10.05
N SER A 85 -19.17 -14.92 -10.86
CA SER A 85 -17.80 -14.46 -11.16
C SER A 85 -17.43 -13.43 -10.10
N ALA A 86 -16.35 -13.64 -9.35
CA ALA A 86 -16.00 -12.80 -8.22
C ALA A 86 -14.51 -12.51 -8.18
N ARG A 87 -14.16 -11.23 -8.15
CA ARG A 87 -12.82 -10.73 -7.86
C ARG A 87 -12.83 -9.98 -6.53
N TYR A 88 -13.76 -9.05 -6.38
CA TYR A 88 -13.94 -8.27 -5.17
C TYR A 88 -15.09 -8.82 -4.34
N ILE A 89 -14.86 -8.98 -3.05
CA ILE A 89 -15.88 -9.33 -2.07
C ILE A 89 -15.79 -8.28 -0.96
N GLN A 90 -16.83 -7.48 -0.79
CA GLN A 90 -16.92 -6.47 0.27
C GLN A 90 -17.92 -6.93 1.33
N TYR A 91 -17.48 -6.95 2.58
CA TYR A 91 -18.35 -7.05 3.75
C TYR A 91 -18.75 -5.64 4.17
N VAL A 92 -20.05 -5.38 4.32
CA VAL A 92 -20.59 -4.14 4.88
C VAL A 92 -21.31 -4.48 6.17
N GLY A 93 -20.83 -3.93 7.27
CA GLY A 93 -21.28 -4.29 8.61
C GLY A 93 -22.41 -3.41 9.12
N HIS A 94 -23.40 -4.04 9.77
CA HIS A 94 -24.54 -3.41 10.43
C HIS A 94 -24.51 -3.68 11.96
N GLY A 95 -23.30 -3.79 12.52
CA GLY A 95 -23.07 -4.11 13.91
C GLY A 95 -23.44 -5.55 14.29
N ASN A 96 -23.84 -5.73 15.55
CA ASN A 96 -24.31 -7.00 16.09
C ASN A 96 -25.47 -6.80 17.06
N ASN A 97 -26.13 -7.89 17.48
CA ASN A 97 -27.27 -7.85 18.39
C ASN A 97 -27.00 -7.28 19.80
N ILE A 98 -25.76 -6.88 20.12
CA ILE A 98 -25.39 -6.26 21.39
C ILE A 98 -24.96 -4.79 21.20
N ASN A 99 -24.23 -4.46 20.14
CA ASN A 99 -23.69 -3.12 19.90
C ASN A 99 -23.27 -2.89 18.43
N PRO A 100 -22.93 -1.64 18.04
CA PRO A 100 -22.56 -1.30 16.66
C PRO A 100 -21.18 -1.78 16.17
N TRP A 101 -20.46 -2.63 16.91
CA TRP A 101 -19.16 -3.13 16.45
C TRP A 101 -19.31 -4.21 15.37
N ASN A 102 -18.56 -4.05 14.29
CA ASN A 102 -18.31 -5.07 13.27
C ASN A 102 -16.97 -5.72 13.60
N SER A 103 -16.91 -7.06 13.68
CA SER A 103 -15.65 -7.73 14.03
C SER A 103 -15.54 -9.13 13.44
N LEU A 104 -14.59 -9.30 12.53
CA LEU A 104 -14.32 -10.55 11.83
C LEU A 104 -12.95 -11.06 12.24
N THR A 105 -12.86 -12.33 12.62
CA THR A 105 -11.58 -12.98 12.95
C THR A 105 -11.02 -13.72 11.74
N GLU A 106 -11.89 -14.24 10.86
CA GLU A 106 -11.44 -15.02 9.70
C GLU A 106 -12.32 -14.83 8.47
N PHE A 107 -11.69 -14.87 7.28
CA PHE A 107 -12.37 -14.86 5.99
C PHE A 107 -11.69 -15.82 5.02
N LYS A 108 -12.49 -16.67 4.35
CA LYS A 108 -12.02 -17.58 3.31
C LYS A 108 -12.93 -17.55 2.09
N ALA A 109 -12.28 -17.43 0.93
CA ALA A 109 -12.85 -17.71 -0.38
C ALA A 109 -12.06 -18.85 -1.05
N PRO A 110 -12.68 -19.59 -1.99
CA PRO A 110 -11.98 -20.57 -2.83
C PRO A 110 -10.76 -19.93 -3.48
N PRO A 111 -9.63 -20.65 -3.58
CA PRO A 111 -8.51 -20.19 -4.40
C PRO A 111 -8.94 -20.12 -5.88
N PRO A 112 -8.28 -19.29 -6.70
CA PRO A 112 -8.49 -19.32 -8.14
C PRO A 112 -8.29 -20.73 -8.69
N SER A 113 -9.35 -21.31 -9.24
CA SER A 113 -9.29 -22.59 -9.95
C SER A 113 -8.60 -22.37 -11.31
N ILE A 114 -7.27 -22.49 -11.35
CA ILE A 114 -6.52 -22.60 -12.62
C ILE A 114 -6.86 -23.95 -13.25
N THR A 115 -7.99 -24.00 -13.96
CA THR A 115 -8.30 -25.10 -14.86
C THR A 115 -7.58 -24.77 -16.16
N ALA A 116 -6.42 -25.38 -16.37
CA ALA A 116 -5.65 -25.26 -17.61
C ALA A 116 -6.46 -25.90 -18.75
N THR A 117 -7.30 -25.11 -19.41
CA THR A 117 -7.95 -25.50 -20.65
C THR A 117 -7.07 -25.03 -21.79
N THR A 118 -6.28 -25.95 -22.35
CA THR A 118 -5.60 -25.74 -23.63
C THR A 118 -6.65 -25.54 -24.73
N VAL A 119 -6.78 -24.33 -25.26
CA VAL A 119 -7.46 -24.09 -26.52
C VAL A 119 -6.54 -23.29 -27.42
N SER A 120 -6.03 -23.94 -28.46
CA SER A 120 -5.46 -23.29 -29.62
C SER A 120 -6.57 -22.65 -30.45
N SER A 121 -6.54 -21.34 -30.63
CA SER A 121 -6.92 -20.72 -31.91
C SER A 121 -6.56 -19.24 -31.91
N THR A 122 -5.87 -18.86 -32.97
CA THR A 122 -5.48 -17.54 -33.43
C THR A 122 -6.66 -16.60 -33.66
N THR A 123 -6.74 -15.52 -32.88
CA THR A 123 -7.22 -14.23 -33.39
C THR A 123 -6.65 -13.09 -32.54
N THR A 124 -6.02 -12.15 -33.23
CA THR A 124 -5.27 -11.03 -32.69
C THR A 124 -6.20 -9.97 -32.08
N THR A 125 -6.16 -9.82 -30.76
CA THR A 125 -6.46 -8.56 -30.07
C THR A 125 -5.46 -8.42 -28.94
N THR A 126 -4.50 -7.50 -29.10
CA THR A 126 -3.40 -7.26 -28.17
C THR A 126 -3.90 -6.51 -26.93
N LEU A 127 -3.97 -7.22 -25.80
CA LEU A 127 -3.73 -6.66 -24.45
C LEU A 127 -2.54 -7.43 -23.88
N THR A 128 -1.46 -6.70 -23.66
CA THR A 128 -0.11 -7.12 -23.28
C THR A 128 -0.09 -7.78 -21.90
N GLY A 129 0.83 -8.74 -21.71
CA GLY A 129 0.95 -9.57 -20.50
C GLY A 129 1.22 -8.79 -19.21
N SER A 130 1.10 -9.49 -18.08
CA SER A 130 1.49 -9.01 -16.75
C SER A 130 2.90 -8.40 -16.81
N ALA A 131 3.07 -7.20 -16.23
CA ALA A 131 4.35 -6.52 -16.19
C ALA A 131 5.41 -7.41 -15.53
N THR A 132 6.52 -7.65 -16.24
CA THR A 132 7.66 -8.44 -15.77
C THR A 132 8.67 -7.56 -15.02
N PHE A 133 8.78 -6.28 -15.41
CA PHE A 133 9.73 -5.34 -14.82
C PHE A 133 9.00 -4.13 -14.22
N PRO A 134 9.49 -3.58 -13.09
CA PRO A 134 8.98 -2.33 -12.52
C PRO A 134 8.90 -1.15 -13.50
N SER A 135 9.81 -1.07 -14.47
CA SER A 135 9.81 -0.06 -15.55
C SER A 135 8.61 -0.14 -16.50
N GLN A 136 7.85 -1.24 -16.47
CA GLN A 136 6.62 -1.41 -17.23
C GLN A 136 5.39 -0.93 -16.45
N VAL A 137 5.54 -0.69 -15.14
CA VAL A 137 4.51 -0.16 -14.25
C VAL A 137 4.73 1.33 -13.99
N LEU A 138 5.97 1.73 -13.72
CA LEU A 138 6.38 3.11 -13.47
C LEU A 138 7.33 3.57 -14.58
N ASP A 139 7.23 4.85 -14.97
CA ASP A 139 8.25 5.47 -15.80
C ASP A 139 9.51 5.74 -14.97
N LEU A 140 10.53 4.89 -15.18
CA LEU A 140 11.81 4.93 -14.46
C LEU A 140 12.92 5.64 -15.25
N GLN A 141 12.61 6.30 -16.37
CA GLN A 141 13.64 6.89 -17.24
C GLN A 141 14.53 7.91 -16.50
N ASN A 142 13.91 8.70 -15.63
CA ASN A 142 14.56 9.78 -14.87
C ASN A 142 14.83 9.37 -13.42
N TRP A 143 15.19 8.11 -13.19
CA TRP A 143 15.47 7.59 -11.85
C TRP A 143 16.71 6.71 -11.85
N LYS A 144 17.41 6.69 -10.71
CA LYS A 144 18.28 5.58 -10.30
C LYS A 144 17.67 4.92 -9.07
N LEU A 145 17.99 3.66 -8.84
CA LEU A 145 17.54 2.89 -7.68
C LEU A 145 18.71 2.63 -6.74
N THR A 146 18.53 2.84 -5.45
CA THR A 146 19.46 2.38 -4.39
C THR A 146 18.86 1.18 -3.69
N LEU A 147 19.64 0.14 -3.45
CA LEU A 147 19.19 -1.13 -2.87
C LEU A 147 19.83 -1.39 -1.50
N PRO A 148 19.15 -2.12 -0.60
CA PRO A 148 19.65 -2.43 0.74
C PRO A 148 20.60 -3.64 0.72
N ILE A 149 21.41 -3.79 -0.32
CA ILE A 149 22.33 -4.92 -0.54
C ILE A 149 23.72 -4.40 -0.91
N ASP A 150 24.72 -5.25 -0.67
CA ASP A 150 26.11 -5.05 -1.08
C ASP A 150 26.53 -6.31 -1.85
N ALA A 151 26.07 -6.44 -3.10
CA ALA A 151 26.34 -7.61 -3.92
C ALA A 151 27.79 -7.63 -4.45
N ASN A 152 28.43 -6.47 -4.53
CA ASN A 152 29.80 -6.33 -5.04
C ASN A 152 30.87 -6.44 -3.92
N GLY A 153 30.48 -6.40 -2.65
CA GLY A 153 31.34 -6.55 -1.48
C GLY A 153 32.19 -5.31 -1.16
N ASP A 154 31.78 -4.12 -1.58
CA ASP A 154 32.52 -2.87 -1.37
C ASP A 154 32.15 -2.14 -0.07
N GLY A 155 31.21 -2.71 0.70
CA GLY A 155 30.72 -2.17 1.96
C GLY A 155 29.67 -1.07 1.82
N LYS A 156 29.07 -0.89 0.63
CA LYS A 156 28.06 0.14 0.36
C LYS A 156 26.79 -0.47 -0.23
N ALA A 157 25.69 0.27 -0.07
CA ALA A 157 24.46 -0.01 -0.80
C ALA A 157 24.67 0.09 -2.32
N ASP A 158 24.22 -0.93 -3.05
CA ASP A 158 24.29 -0.97 -4.51
C ASP A 158 23.32 0.03 -5.16
N GLU A 159 23.77 0.66 -6.25
CA GLU A 159 22.96 1.54 -7.08
C GLU A 159 22.76 0.97 -8.49
N ILE A 160 21.52 1.00 -8.98
CA ILE A 160 21.14 0.60 -10.34
C ILE A 160 20.75 1.85 -11.12
N VAL A 161 21.49 2.13 -12.18
CA VAL A 161 21.28 3.27 -13.08
C VAL A 161 20.73 2.81 -14.43
N GLN A 162 20.29 3.76 -15.27
CA GLN A 162 19.98 3.48 -16.66
C GLN A 162 21.26 3.16 -17.47
N PRO A 163 21.20 2.25 -18.46
CA PRO A 163 20.01 1.54 -18.96
C PRO A 163 19.63 0.27 -18.17
N GLN A 164 20.41 -0.15 -17.18
CA GLN A 164 20.18 -1.40 -16.43
C GLN A 164 18.82 -1.37 -15.72
N LEU A 165 18.45 -0.24 -15.11
CA LEU A 165 17.18 -0.07 -14.39
C LEU A 165 15.95 -0.36 -15.26
N ALA A 166 16.00 -0.07 -16.57
CA ALA A 166 14.89 -0.31 -17.49
C ALA A 166 14.47 -1.80 -17.61
N SER A 167 15.33 -2.73 -17.18
CA SER A 167 15.05 -4.18 -17.18
C SER A 167 15.45 -4.85 -15.86
N PHE A 168 15.54 -4.08 -14.78
CA PHE A 168 15.98 -4.58 -13.49
C PHE A 168 14.82 -5.07 -12.64
N ILE A 169 15.00 -6.21 -11.98
CA ILE A 169 14.11 -6.75 -10.95
C ILE A 169 14.95 -7.51 -9.93
N LEU A 170 14.62 -7.35 -8.65
CA LEU A 170 15.20 -8.11 -7.56
C LEU A 170 14.17 -8.34 -6.46
N VAL A 171 13.75 -9.58 -6.29
CA VAL A 171 12.80 -9.96 -5.23
C VAL A 171 13.57 -10.29 -3.95
N PRO A 172 13.18 -9.78 -2.76
CA PRO A 172 12.11 -8.81 -2.51
C PRO A 172 12.40 -7.30 -2.72
N PRO A 173 13.64 -6.76 -2.71
CA PRO A 173 13.86 -5.32 -2.58
C PRO A 173 13.21 -4.41 -3.62
N PHE A 174 13.05 -4.86 -4.86
CA PHE A 174 12.50 -4.09 -5.97
C PHE A 174 11.86 -5.00 -7.01
N SER A 175 10.53 -5.09 -6.99
CA SER A 175 9.80 -6.03 -7.84
C SER A 175 8.42 -5.51 -8.25
N VAL A 176 7.82 -6.14 -9.25
CA VAL A 176 6.42 -5.87 -9.59
C VAL A 176 5.54 -6.52 -8.52
N SER A 177 4.49 -5.84 -8.06
CA SER A 177 3.53 -6.42 -7.13
C SER A 177 2.83 -7.63 -7.74
N ASP A 178 2.33 -8.56 -6.92
CA ASP A 178 1.66 -9.78 -7.39
C ASP A 178 0.50 -9.51 -8.38
N GLY A 179 -0.14 -8.34 -8.26
CA GLY A 179 -1.21 -7.90 -9.16
C GLY A 179 -0.74 -7.27 -10.48
N GLY A 180 0.55 -7.04 -10.66
CA GLY A 180 1.11 -6.41 -11.86
C GLY A 180 0.88 -4.90 -11.97
N THR A 181 0.27 -4.28 -10.94
CA THR A 181 -0.21 -2.88 -11.00
C THR A 181 0.59 -1.92 -10.14
N GLY A 182 1.61 -2.40 -9.44
CA GLY A 182 2.45 -1.60 -8.54
C GLY A 182 3.88 -2.10 -8.52
N VAL A 183 4.75 -1.32 -7.89
CA VAL A 183 6.15 -1.69 -7.66
C VAL A 183 6.36 -1.80 -6.15
N VAL A 184 6.90 -2.92 -5.71
CA VAL A 184 7.24 -3.19 -4.32
C VAL A 184 8.66 -2.72 -4.07
N PHE A 185 8.81 -1.88 -3.05
CA PHE A 185 10.07 -1.50 -2.46
C PHE A 185 10.17 -2.13 -1.08
N TRP A 186 11.27 -2.83 -0.80
CA TRP A 186 11.48 -3.49 0.48
C TRP A 186 12.91 -3.30 0.97
N ALA A 187 13.05 -2.98 2.26
CA ALA A 187 14.35 -2.89 2.94
C ALA A 187 14.28 -3.54 4.32
N ASN A 188 15.17 -4.50 4.57
CA ASN A 188 15.35 -5.07 5.91
C ASN A 188 16.23 -4.16 6.77
N CYS A 189 16.00 -4.17 8.08
CA CYS A 189 16.75 -3.36 9.06
C CYS A 189 18.26 -3.61 9.09
N GLY A 190 18.73 -4.77 8.60
CA GLY A 190 20.15 -5.14 8.54
C GLY A 190 20.77 -5.02 7.15
N GLY A 191 20.11 -4.33 6.22
CA GLY A 191 20.60 -4.15 4.85
C GLY A 191 21.82 -3.23 4.78
N ALA A 192 22.50 -3.24 3.62
CA ALA A 192 23.58 -2.29 3.34
C ALA A 192 23.05 -0.84 3.31
N THR A 193 23.90 0.11 3.68
CA THR A 193 23.53 1.53 3.76
C THR A 193 24.42 2.40 2.89
N THR A 194 23.91 3.58 2.53
CA THR A 194 24.70 4.62 1.87
C THR A 194 25.59 5.35 2.87
N SER A 195 26.69 5.91 2.40
CA SER A 195 27.58 6.71 3.24
C SER A 195 26.82 7.87 3.89
N GLY A 196 26.94 8.01 5.21
CA GLY A 196 26.25 9.04 5.98
C GLY A 196 24.89 8.61 6.57
N SER A 197 24.38 7.44 6.19
CA SER A 197 23.15 6.88 6.76
C SER A 197 23.40 5.54 7.47
N VAL A 198 22.70 5.33 8.58
CA VAL A 198 22.64 4.05 9.29
C VAL A 198 21.36 3.27 8.98
N TYR A 199 20.49 3.82 8.13
CA TYR A 199 19.23 3.18 7.74
C TYR A 199 19.29 2.70 6.28
N PRO A 200 18.94 1.42 6.03
CA PRO A 200 18.92 0.86 4.69
C PRO A 200 17.70 1.35 3.90
N ARG A 201 17.79 1.33 2.57
CA ARG A 201 16.74 1.80 1.67
C ARG A 201 16.62 0.95 0.42
N SER A 202 15.39 0.79 -0.06
CA SER A 202 15.10 0.49 -1.46
C SER A 202 14.33 1.69 -1.99
N GLU A 203 15.01 2.56 -2.72
CA GLU A 203 14.52 3.92 -2.96
C GLU A 203 14.98 4.46 -4.32
N LEU A 204 14.07 5.17 -5.00
CA LEU A 204 14.38 5.87 -6.23
C LEU A 204 14.94 7.27 -5.93
N ARG A 205 15.96 7.67 -6.70
CA ARG A 205 16.58 8.99 -6.65
C ARG A 205 16.45 9.66 -8.01
N GLU A 206 15.86 10.86 -8.02
CA GLU A 206 15.52 11.58 -9.26
C GLU A 206 16.77 11.89 -10.08
N MET A 207 16.69 11.71 -11.40
CA MET A 207 17.76 11.96 -12.35
C MET A 207 17.26 12.88 -13.46
N ASN A 208 18.17 13.61 -14.09
CA ASN A 208 17.90 14.37 -15.31
C ASN A 208 19.07 14.17 -16.27
N GLY A 209 18.80 13.56 -17.44
CA GLY A 209 19.82 13.35 -18.47
C GLY A 209 21.03 12.53 -18.01
N GLY A 210 20.83 11.58 -17.09
CA GLY A 210 21.90 10.73 -16.54
C GLY A 210 22.69 11.36 -15.39
N THR A 211 22.43 12.62 -15.06
CA THR A 211 22.94 13.27 -13.85
C THR A 211 21.88 13.34 -12.77
N VAL A 212 22.34 13.56 -11.56
CA VAL A 212 21.51 13.83 -10.39
C VAL A 212 20.56 15.02 -10.65
N ALA A 213 19.25 14.78 -10.50
CA ALA A 213 18.19 15.76 -10.23
C ALA A 213 18.65 16.90 -9.29
N ALA A 214 18.68 18.16 -9.75
CA ALA A 214 18.95 19.34 -8.92
C ALA A 214 18.09 20.53 -9.39
N TRP A 215 17.34 21.12 -8.46
CA TRP A 215 16.41 22.23 -8.69
C TRP A 215 16.18 23.02 -7.41
N GLY A 216 15.61 24.23 -7.50
CA GLY A 216 15.39 25.11 -6.36
C GLY A 216 13.92 25.37 -6.08
N THR A 217 13.50 25.44 -4.83
CA THR A 217 12.10 25.72 -4.48
C THR A 217 11.65 27.13 -4.88
N ALA A 218 12.60 28.04 -5.14
CA ALA A 218 12.38 29.43 -5.56
C ALA A 218 13.05 29.77 -6.92
N ASP A 219 13.26 28.79 -7.78
CA ASP A 219 13.97 28.96 -9.06
C ASP A 219 13.08 29.45 -10.23
N GLY A 220 11.83 29.83 -9.94
CA GLY A 220 10.86 30.30 -10.94
C GLY A 220 10.09 29.20 -11.66
N HIS A 221 10.34 27.92 -11.34
CA HIS A 221 9.59 26.77 -11.87
C HIS A 221 8.69 26.15 -10.80
N VAL A 222 7.80 25.26 -11.26
CA VAL A 222 6.96 24.42 -10.40
C VAL A 222 7.48 23.00 -10.52
N HIS A 223 7.92 22.44 -9.40
CA HIS A 223 8.39 21.05 -9.32
C HIS A 223 7.30 20.23 -8.62
N THR A 224 6.84 19.16 -9.24
CA THR A 224 5.73 18.36 -8.71
C THR A 224 6.05 16.88 -8.77
N MET A 225 5.85 16.20 -7.65
CA MET A 225 5.81 14.74 -7.57
C MET A 225 4.41 14.30 -7.16
N THR A 226 3.82 13.41 -7.94
CA THR A 226 2.56 12.73 -7.62
C THR A 226 2.79 11.23 -7.55
N LEU A 227 2.25 10.61 -6.52
CA LEU A 227 2.40 9.18 -6.30
C LEU A 227 1.14 8.60 -5.68
N ARG A 228 0.83 7.35 -6.04
CA ARG A 228 -0.17 6.53 -5.38
C ARG A 228 0.54 5.33 -4.79
N GLU A 229 0.59 5.27 -3.48
CA GLU A 229 1.38 4.27 -2.77
C GLU A 229 0.65 3.74 -1.53
N ALA A 230 1.20 2.68 -0.94
CA ALA A 230 0.75 2.16 0.34
C ALA A 230 1.97 1.71 1.14
N ILE A 231 2.01 2.04 2.43
CA ILE A 231 3.00 1.47 3.34
C ILE A 231 2.43 0.13 3.83
N THR A 232 2.97 -0.97 3.33
CA THR A 232 2.42 -2.33 3.56
C THR A 232 3.00 -3.03 4.78
N HIS A 233 4.20 -2.64 5.22
CA HIS A 233 4.89 -3.24 6.36
C HIS A 233 5.90 -2.27 6.97
N VAL A 234 6.24 -2.47 8.24
CA VAL A 234 7.23 -1.67 8.99
C VAL A 234 8.07 -2.56 9.90
N PRO A 235 9.27 -2.13 10.33
CA PRO A 235 10.11 -2.92 11.23
C PRO A 235 9.41 -3.29 12.53
N ASP A 236 9.68 -4.47 13.08
CA ASP A 236 8.96 -4.97 14.27
C ASP A 236 9.17 -4.12 15.54
N VAL A 237 10.36 -3.54 15.71
CA VAL A 237 10.81 -2.87 16.94
C VAL A 237 10.66 -1.35 16.84
N LYS A 238 11.36 -0.69 15.91
CA LYS A 238 11.22 0.74 15.64
C LYS A 238 10.38 0.90 14.37
N ARG A 239 9.06 0.98 14.56
CA ARG A 239 8.04 0.91 13.52
C ARG A 239 7.93 2.21 12.73
N GLU A 240 9.01 2.57 12.06
CA GLU A 240 9.16 3.82 11.31
C GLU A 240 9.67 3.53 9.91
N VAL A 241 9.11 4.24 8.93
CA VAL A 241 9.57 4.24 7.53
C VAL A 241 9.35 5.62 6.92
N VAL A 242 10.13 5.94 5.89
CA VAL A 242 9.94 7.12 5.03
C VAL A 242 9.51 6.61 3.65
N ALA A 243 8.50 7.24 3.06
CA ALA A 243 7.88 6.82 1.80
C ALA A 243 7.95 7.89 0.69
N GLY A 244 8.54 9.05 0.97
CA GLY A 244 8.76 10.09 -0.02
C GLY A 244 9.55 11.24 0.59
N GLN A 245 10.28 11.98 -0.24
CA GLN A 245 11.18 13.01 0.27
C GLN A 245 11.47 14.10 -0.77
N ILE A 246 11.85 15.27 -0.28
CA ILE A 246 12.65 16.26 -1.01
C ILE A 246 13.97 16.35 -0.24
N HIS A 247 15.11 16.21 -0.93
CA HIS A 247 16.43 16.22 -0.31
C HIS A 247 17.31 17.28 -0.99
N ASP A 248 18.13 17.99 -0.21
CA ASP A 248 19.10 18.97 -0.74
C ASP A 248 20.56 18.49 -0.58
N SER A 249 21.55 19.32 -0.90
CA SER A 249 22.96 18.92 -0.78
C SER A 249 23.44 18.62 0.65
N ARG A 250 22.67 18.98 1.68
CA ARG A 250 23.04 18.83 3.09
C ARG A 250 22.23 17.72 3.75
N ASP A 251 20.91 17.77 3.62
CA ASP A 251 20.00 16.93 4.39
C ASP A 251 18.60 16.86 3.74
N ASP A 252 17.73 16.05 4.32
CA ASP A 252 16.32 16.00 3.95
C ASP A 252 15.64 17.37 4.18
N VAL A 253 14.95 17.88 3.16
CA VAL A 253 14.15 19.12 3.28
C VAL A 253 12.79 18.79 3.88
N ILE A 254 12.13 17.78 3.32
CA ILE A 254 10.94 17.15 3.90
C ILE A 254 10.96 15.64 3.66
N GLU A 255 10.34 14.90 4.57
CA GLU A 255 10.06 13.47 4.46
C GLU A 255 8.57 13.21 4.70
N ILE A 256 8.02 12.22 3.99
CA ILE A 256 6.72 11.62 4.27
C ILE A 256 6.98 10.42 5.17
N ARG A 257 6.79 10.62 6.46
CA ARG A 257 7.18 9.65 7.49
C ARG A 257 5.95 8.97 8.07
N TYR A 258 6.05 7.66 8.23
CA TYR A 258 5.17 6.87 9.07
C TYR A 258 5.88 6.52 10.37
N SER A 259 5.14 6.57 11.47
CA SER A 259 5.57 5.98 12.74
C SER A 259 4.38 5.35 13.46
N GLN A 260 4.57 4.15 13.99
CA GLN A 260 3.76 3.64 15.10
C GLN A 260 4.49 3.97 16.39
N ASP A 261 3.78 4.62 17.32
CA ASP A 261 4.27 5.08 18.64
C ASP A 261 4.83 6.51 18.71
N TYR A 262 4.94 7.24 17.59
CA TYR A 262 5.23 8.68 17.63
C TYR A 262 4.04 9.46 18.20
N LYS A 263 4.32 10.35 19.17
CA LYS A 263 3.36 11.07 20.04
C LYS A 263 2.53 10.17 20.96
N VAL A 264 1.86 9.16 20.40
CA VAL A 264 0.96 8.26 21.13
C VAL A 264 1.31 6.80 20.81
N PRO A 265 1.71 5.99 21.82
CA PRO A 265 1.92 4.56 21.65
C PRO A 265 0.70 3.85 21.06
N GLY A 266 0.92 3.02 20.04
CA GLY A 266 -0.06 2.20 19.34
C GLY A 266 -0.80 2.91 18.21
N ILE A 267 -0.57 4.21 17.99
CA ILE A 267 -1.21 4.97 16.92
C ILE A 267 -0.31 5.02 15.69
N ASN A 268 -0.90 4.69 14.54
CA ASN A 268 -0.27 4.79 13.24
C ASN A 268 -0.36 6.22 12.73
N TYR A 269 0.74 6.94 12.78
CA TYR A 269 0.80 8.35 12.44
C TYR A 269 1.62 8.54 11.15
N LEU A 270 0.94 8.98 10.08
CA LEU A 270 1.53 9.36 8.80
C LEU A 270 1.57 10.89 8.70
N PHE A 271 2.75 11.46 8.54
CA PHE A 271 2.96 12.90 8.66
C PHE A 271 4.09 13.41 7.78
N VAL A 272 4.16 14.73 7.63
CA VAL A 272 5.28 15.40 6.97
C VAL A 272 6.29 15.81 8.04
N GLU A 273 7.50 15.30 7.95
CA GLU A 273 8.64 15.74 8.77
C GLU A 273 9.50 16.70 7.94
N ALA A 274 10.12 17.69 8.57
CA ALA A 274 11.20 18.48 7.99
C ALA A 274 12.45 18.37 8.86
N SER A 275 13.62 18.32 8.22
CA SER A 275 14.91 18.43 8.90
C SER A 275 15.46 19.84 8.74
N GLU A 276 15.62 20.53 9.86
CA GLU A 276 16.22 21.88 9.90
C GLU A 276 17.43 21.87 10.83
N SER A 277 18.63 22.05 10.29
CA SER A 277 19.87 22.17 11.08
C SER A 277 20.11 21.00 12.05
N GLY A 278 19.74 19.77 11.66
CA GLY A 278 19.88 18.57 12.48
C GLY A 278 18.76 18.36 13.50
N THR A 279 17.67 19.14 13.47
CA THR A 279 16.46 18.85 14.25
C THR A 279 15.28 18.52 13.34
N SER A 280 14.66 17.38 13.62
CA SER A 280 13.39 16.98 13.02
C SER A 280 12.23 17.79 13.58
N ARG A 281 11.33 18.21 12.69
CA ARG A 281 10.09 18.92 13.02
C ARG A 281 8.91 18.28 12.29
N ASP A 282 7.90 17.87 13.06
CA ASP A 282 6.59 17.50 12.51
C ASP A 282 5.87 18.76 11.98
N LEU A 283 5.61 18.79 10.68
CA LEU A 283 4.91 19.87 9.99
C LEU A 283 3.39 19.66 9.94
N GLY A 284 2.89 18.45 10.17
CA GLY A 284 1.47 18.14 10.18
C GLY A 284 1.15 16.70 9.75
N ALA A 285 0.07 16.17 10.34
CA ALA A 285 -0.47 14.87 9.98
C ALA A 285 -1.04 14.87 8.55
N LEU A 286 -0.69 13.85 7.77
CA LEU A 286 -1.43 13.47 6.58
C LEU A 286 -2.64 12.62 7.00
N ASP A 287 -2.38 11.63 7.86
CA ASP A 287 -3.36 10.71 8.44
C ASP A 287 -2.88 10.30 9.84
N ASP A 288 -3.68 10.61 10.87
CA ASP A 288 -3.31 10.32 12.26
C ASP A 288 -3.76 8.92 12.74
N HIS A 289 -4.39 8.13 11.86
CA HIS A 289 -4.79 6.74 12.10
C HIS A 289 -4.58 5.89 10.84
N TYR A 290 -3.44 6.07 10.17
CA TYR A 290 -3.14 5.40 8.91
C TYR A 290 -3.24 3.88 9.02
N VAL A 291 -3.89 3.23 8.06
CA VAL A 291 -4.00 1.77 8.02
C VAL A 291 -2.94 1.22 7.07
N LEU A 292 -2.00 0.41 7.60
CA LEU A 292 -0.99 -0.25 6.76
C LEU A 292 -1.67 -1.01 5.59
N GLY A 293 -1.12 -0.84 4.40
CA GLY A 293 -1.63 -1.41 3.16
C GLY A 293 -2.77 -0.60 2.51
N MET A 294 -3.32 0.43 3.16
CA MET A 294 -4.31 1.31 2.56
C MET A 294 -3.62 2.26 1.57
N PRO A 295 -3.93 2.18 0.26
CA PRO A 295 -3.34 3.09 -0.70
C PRO A 295 -3.82 4.53 -0.50
N PHE A 296 -2.93 5.49 -0.70
CA PHE A 296 -3.23 6.92 -0.69
C PHE A 296 -2.62 7.61 -1.89
N ASP A 297 -3.27 8.69 -2.34
CA ASP A 297 -2.73 9.57 -3.36
C ASP A 297 -2.01 10.74 -2.67
N LEU A 298 -0.73 10.92 -2.98
CA LEU A 298 0.11 12.01 -2.49
C LEU A 298 0.47 12.95 -3.64
N LYS A 299 0.44 14.26 -3.36
CA LYS A 299 1.10 15.26 -4.20
C LYS A 299 2.04 16.09 -3.34
N ILE A 300 3.28 16.27 -3.79
CA ILE A 300 4.24 17.23 -3.25
C ILE A 300 4.52 18.24 -4.36
N GLU A 301 4.44 19.53 -4.05
CA GLU A 301 4.73 20.61 -4.98
C GLU A 301 5.69 21.60 -4.33
N ALA A 302 6.75 21.99 -5.05
CA ALA A 302 7.68 23.00 -4.64
C ALA A 302 7.71 24.13 -5.69
N ALA A 303 7.32 25.33 -5.26
CA ALA A 303 7.30 26.53 -6.09
C ALA A 303 7.33 27.80 -5.24
N ASN A 304 7.94 28.88 -5.77
CA ASN A 304 7.93 30.21 -5.16
C ASN A 304 8.38 30.25 -3.67
N GLY A 305 9.34 29.40 -3.30
CA GLY A 305 9.86 29.29 -1.93
C GLY A 305 8.90 28.61 -0.96
N MET A 306 7.95 27.82 -1.47
CA MET A 306 6.97 27.08 -0.68
C MET A 306 6.94 25.62 -1.10
N ILE A 307 6.82 24.74 -0.11
CA ILE A 307 6.53 23.31 -0.30
C ILE A 307 5.12 23.06 0.20
N THR A 308 4.29 22.44 -0.63
CA THR A 308 2.90 22.10 -0.32
C THR A 308 2.68 20.62 -0.50
N VAL A 309 1.94 20.02 0.43
CA VAL A 309 1.68 18.57 0.45
C VAL A 309 0.18 18.32 0.53
N TRP A 310 -0.33 17.49 -0.37
CA TRP A 310 -1.70 17.03 -0.42
C TRP A 310 -1.78 15.53 -0.19
N TYR A 311 -2.81 15.11 0.55
CA TYR A 311 -3.15 13.71 0.83
C TYR A 311 -4.59 13.47 0.41
N ASN A 312 -4.81 12.54 -0.52
CA ASN A 312 -6.11 12.23 -1.12
C ASN A 312 -6.84 13.50 -1.64
N GLY A 313 -6.08 14.37 -2.30
CA GLY A 313 -6.56 15.63 -2.87
C GLY A 313 -6.76 16.77 -1.87
N LEU A 314 -6.64 16.52 -0.57
CA LEU A 314 -6.76 17.55 0.47
C LEU A 314 -5.40 18.16 0.78
N LEU A 315 -5.30 19.48 0.78
CA LEU A 315 -4.10 20.19 1.23
C LEU A 315 -3.91 19.94 2.74
N LYS A 316 -2.74 19.43 3.13
CA LYS A 316 -2.40 19.11 4.53
C LYS A 316 -1.31 20.00 5.09
N VAL A 317 -0.29 20.32 4.29
CA VAL A 317 0.86 21.11 4.72
C VAL A 317 1.16 22.20 3.69
N SER A 318 1.44 23.40 4.21
CA SER A 318 2.05 24.51 3.46
C SER A 318 3.25 25.01 4.27
N TYR A 319 4.45 24.81 3.73
CA TYR A 319 5.70 25.04 4.43
C TYR A 319 6.57 26.04 3.66
N PRO A 320 6.71 27.29 4.16
CA PRO A 320 7.63 28.26 3.58
C PRO A 320 9.08 27.77 3.73
N ARG A 321 9.71 27.41 2.62
CA ARG A 321 11.08 26.87 2.61
C ARG A 321 11.77 27.17 1.30
N THR A 322 12.82 27.97 1.38
CA THR A 322 13.80 28.13 0.30
C THR A 322 14.89 27.08 0.46
N SER A 323 15.04 26.22 -0.55
CA SER A 323 16.17 25.29 -0.66
C SER A 323 16.63 25.15 -2.12
N THR A 324 17.86 24.66 -2.29
CA THR A 324 18.54 24.42 -3.56
C THR A 324 19.11 23.02 -3.55
N GLY A 325 18.74 22.19 -4.54
CA GLY A 325 19.31 20.87 -4.79
C GLY A 325 20.69 20.90 -5.42
#